data_AF-A0A176S7R2-F1
#
_entry.id   AF-A0A176S7R2-F1
#
_cell.length_a   1.000
_cell.length_b   1.000
_cell.length_c   1.000
_cell.angle_alpha   90.00
_cell.angle_beta   90.00
_cell.angle_gamma   90.00
#
_symmetry.space_group_name_H-M   'P 1'
#
loop_
_entity.id
_entity.type
_entity.pdbx_description
1 polymer ?
#
loop_
_entity_poly.entity_id
_entity_poly.type
_entity_poly.pdbx_seq_one_letter_code
_entity_poly.pdbx_strand_id
1 'polypeptide(L)'
;MSTCYRKFEAPSSVEGRLPIDQSPWHFERYAQIPLRHWEMLIEFAKEIDADRAIKLEDSSVGSFENDDYLNLSEADMTAVISFMEEMKERLGSTQSIFPLLKDRVFNDKYDMYDEYENDEYQRMLEAVITVYKESQRLGEPVCAYND
;
A
#
# COMPACT_ATOMS: atom_id res chain seq x y z
N MET A 1 1.10 20.47 10.76
CA MET A 1 1.65 19.16 11.14
C MET A 1 1.97 18.45 9.84
N SER A 2 3.15 17.86 9.69
CA SER A 2 3.49 17.12 8.48
C SER A 2 2.68 15.83 8.44
N THR A 3 2.01 15.55 7.33
CA THR A 3 1.38 14.25 7.07
C THR A 3 2.49 13.23 6.90
N CYS A 4 2.51 12.18 7.73
CA CYS A 4 3.42 11.05 7.50
C CYS A 4 2.88 10.19 6.36
N TYR A 5 3.77 9.72 5.49
CA TYR A 5 3.41 8.89 4.35
C TYR A 5 4.09 7.52 4.43
N ARG A 6 3.39 6.49 3.97
CA ARG A 6 3.98 5.22 3.57
C ARG A 6 4.41 5.31 2.11
N LYS A 7 5.69 5.14 1.84
CA LYS A 7 6.24 5.03 0.48
C LYS A 7 6.53 3.58 0.12
N PHE A 8 6.32 3.26 -1.16
CA PHE A 8 6.67 1.98 -1.78
C PHE A 8 7.43 2.29 -3.06
N GLU A 9 8.71 1.91 -3.14
CA GLU A 9 9.60 2.25 -4.22
C GLU A 9 10.01 1.00 -4.99
N ALA A 10 9.81 1.06 -6.32
CA ALA A 10 10.23 0.01 -7.23
C ALA A 10 11.76 0.12 -7.45
N PRO A 11 12.42 -0.98 -7.81
CA PRO A 11 13.85 -0.99 -8.08
C PRO A 11 14.27 0.09 -9.08
N SER A 12 15.38 0.76 -8.78
CA SER A 12 15.93 1.89 -9.55
C SER A 12 16.95 1.48 -10.60
N SER A 13 17.20 0.18 -10.77
CA SER A 13 18.15 -0.38 -11.74
C SER A 13 17.79 -0.09 -13.21
N VAL A 14 16.55 0.33 -13.48
CA VAL A 14 16.04 0.66 -14.81
C VAL A 14 15.64 2.13 -14.89
N GLU A 15 16.23 2.85 -15.85
CA GLU A 15 15.83 4.22 -16.17
C GLU A 15 14.41 4.26 -16.75
N GLY A 16 13.57 5.15 -16.22
CA GLY A 16 12.22 5.40 -16.72
C GLY A 16 11.13 5.37 -15.65
N ARG A 17 9.96 5.90 -16.00
CA ARG A 17 8.77 5.89 -15.15
C ARG A 17 8.12 4.50 -15.15
N LEU A 18 7.39 4.18 -14.08
CA LEU A 18 6.53 2.99 -14.07
C LEU A 18 5.52 3.03 -15.24
N PRO A 19 5.17 1.87 -15.83
CA PRO A 19 4.22 1.80 -16.94
C PRO A 19 2.77 1.89 -16.45
N ILE A 20 2.35 3.08 -16.03
CA ILE A 20 1.06 3.32 -15.35
C ILE A 20 0.26 4.50 -15.91
N ASP A 21 -1.06 4.37 -15.76
CA ASP A 21 -1.99 5.48 -15.85
C ASP A 21 -1.75 6.48 -14.71
N GLN A 22 -2.01 7.77 -14.96
CA GLN A 22 -1.75 8.83 -13.99
C GLN A 22 -2.59 8.65 -12.71
N SER A 23 -1.99 8.10 -11.66
CA SER A 23 -2.54 8.06 -10.29
C SER A 23 -1.92 9.20 -9.45
N PRO A 24 -2.71 9.93 -8.64
CA PRO A 24 -2.19 10.98 -7.75
C PRO A 24 -1.30 10.40 -6.64
N TRP A 25 -1.35 9.09 -6.44
CA TRP A 25 -0.55 8.37 -5.46
C TRP A 25 0.77 7.85 -6.04
N HIS A 26 0.99 8.02 -7.34
CA HIS A 26 2.20 7.58 -8.03
C HIS A 26 3.10 8.74 -8.43
N PHE A 27 4.38 8.57 -8.13
CA PHE A 27 5.42 9.55 -8.42
C PHE A 27 6.65 8.81 -8.95
N GLU A 28 6.95 9.01 -10.22
CA GLU A 28 8.11 8.39 -10.90
C GLU A 28 8.15 6.85 -10.78
N ARG A 29 8.89 6.33 -9.79
CA ARG A 29 9.05 4.90 -9.50
C ARG A 29 8.52 4.49 -8.12
N TYR A 30 7.80 5.36 -7.42
CA TYR A 30 7.23 5.05 -6.13
C TYR A 30 5.73 5.37 -6.02
N ALA A 31 5.05 4.68 -5.11
CA ALA A 31 3.74 5.03 -4.60
C ALA A 31 3.91 5.72 -3.23
N GLN A 32 3.10 6.75 -2.95
CA GLN A 32 3.12 7.48 -1.70
C GLN A 32 1.70 7.60 -1.15
N ILE A 33 1.42 6.88 -0.06
CA ILE A 33 0.10 6.78 0.56
C ILE A 33 0.13 7.45 1.93
N PRO A 34 -0.82 8.29 2.32
CA PRO A 34 -0.84 8.82 3.68
C PRO A 34 -0.92 7.65 4.69
N LEU A 35 -0.09 7.69 5.74
CA LEU A 35 0.12 6.54 6.62
C LEU A 35 -1.19 6.02 7.23
N ARG A 36 -2.07 6.90 7.69
CA ARG A 36 -3.36 6.51 8.26
C ARG A 36 -4.29 5.84 7.24
N HIS A 37 -4.23 6.22 5.98
CA HIS A 37 -5.01 5.58 4.94
C HIS A 37 -4.43 4.21 4.56
N TRP A 38 -3.11 4.05 4.62
CA TRP A 38 -2.49 2.72 4.53
C TRP A 38 -2.91 1.83 5.71
N GLU A 39 -2.87 2.32 6.95
CA GLU A 39 -3.34 1.59 8.13
C GLU A 39 -4.83 1.18 7.98
N MET A 40 -5.67 2.05 7.41
CA MET A 40 -7.06 1.71 7.11
C MET A 40 -7.20 0.59 6.09
N LEU A 41 -6.36 0.56 5.05
CA LEU A 41 -6.29 -0.56 4.11
C LEU A 41 -5.84 -1.86 4.78
N ILE A 42 -4.89 -1.80 5.73
CA ILE A 42 -4.45 -2.97 6.51
C ILE A 42 -5.57 -3.47 7.43
N GLU A 43 -6.31 -2.59 8.10
CA GLU A 43 -7.46 -2.99 8.91
C GLU A 43 -8.57 -3.63 8.05
N PHE A 44 -8.81 -3.10 6.85
CA PHE A 44 -9.71 -3.73 5.89
C PHE A 44 -9.20 -5.09 5.42
N ALA A 45 -7.89 -5.24 5.19
CA ALA A 45 -7.28 -6.51 4.85
C ALA A 45 -7.53 -7.57 5.94
N LYS A 46 -7.44 -7.19 7.22
CA LYS A 46 -7.69 -8.09 8.36
C LYS A 46 -9.14 -8.59 8.42
N GLU A 47 -10.11 -7.78 7.99
CA GLU A 47 -11.51 -8.19 7.85
C GLU A 47 -11.72 -9.22 6.72
N ILE A 48 -10.85 -9.22 5.71
CA ILE A 48 -10.88 -10.20 4.61
C ILE A 48 -10.19 -11.49 5.03
N ASP A 49 -8.94 -11.39 5.50
CA ASP A 49 -8.08 -12.50 5.86
C ASP A 49 -6.92 -12.02 6.75
N ALA A 50 -6.97 -12.33 8.04
CA ALA A 50 -6.00 -11.86 9.02
C ALA A 50 -4.57 -12.36 8.74
N ASP A 51 -4.40 -13.60 8.30
CA ASP A 51 -3.08 -14.18 8.08
C ASP A 51 -2.40 -13.56 6.86
N ARG A 52 -3.15 -13.33 5.77
CA ARG A 52 -2.64 -12.62 4.59
C ARG A 52 -2.43 -11.14 4.86
N ALA A 53 -3.25 -10.52 5.72
CA ALA A 53 -3.06 -9.14 6.16
C ALA A 53 -1.76 -8.94 6.94
N ILE A 54 -1.40 -9.87 7.83
CA ILE A 54 -0.11 -9.83 8.54
C ILE A 54 1.05 -9.84 7.55
N LYS A 55 1.01 -10.72 6.53
CA LYS A 55 2.05 -10.75 5.48
C LYS A 55 2.13 -9.45 4.68
N LEU A 56 0.97 -8.86 4.35
CA LEU A 56 0.93 -7.56 3.67
C LEU A 56 1.53 -6.45 4.55
N GLU A 57 1.16 -6.43 5.83
CA GLU A 57 1.66 -5.48 6.82
C GLU A 57 3.19 -5.60 6.98
N ASP A 58 3.71 -6.81 7.18
CA ASP A 58 5.15 -7.10 7.24
C ASP A 58 5.86 -6.68 5.95
N SER A 59 5.25 -6.94 4.80
CA SER A 59 5.77 -6.52 3.50
C SER A 59 5.66 -5.01 3.25
N SER A 60 5.05 -4.24 4.14
CA SER A 60 4.92 -2.79 3.98
C SER A 60 5.86 -2.01 4.89
N VAL A 61 6.62 -2.69 5.77
CA VAL A 61 7.50 -2.10 6.78
C VAL A 61 8.95 -2.47 6.52
N GLY A 62 9.70 -1.60 5.84
CA GLY A 62 11.16 -1.58 5.86
C GLY A 62 11.68 -0.56 6.89
N SER A 63 12.89 -0.78 7.42
CA SER A 63 13.57 0.20 8.27
C SER A 63 14.39 1.18 7.43
N PHE A 64 14.28 2.47 7.76
CA PHE A 64 15.09 3.54 7.16
C PHE A 64 16.58 3.41 7.48
N GLU A 65 16.94 2.60 8.49
CA GLU A 65 18.29 2.58 9.04
C GLU A 65 19.25 1.63 8.30
N ASN A 66 18.75 0.77 7.40
CA ASN A 66 19.58 -0.29 6.79
C ASN A 66 19.44 -0.49 5.26
N ASP A 67 18.84 0.45 4.52
CA ASP A 67 18.46 0.18 3.12
C ASP A 67 17.68 -1.15 3.03
N ASP A 68 16.71 -1.36 3.94
CA ASP A 68 15.99 -2.64 4.06
C ASP A 68 15.02 -2.84 2.89
N TYR A 69 15.59 -3.23 1.76
CA TYR A 69 14.89 -3.81 0.65
C TYR A 69 14.15 -5.07 1.14
N LEU A 70 12.84 -5.10 0.91
CA LEU A 70 12.01 -6.25 1.22
C LEU A 70 12.33 -7.36 0.23
N ASN A 71 13.18 -8.30 0.67
CA ASN A 71 13.47 -9.52 -0.06
C ASN A 71 12.32 -10.52 0.14
N LEU A 72 11.20 -10.28 -0.55
CA LEU A 72 10.14 -11.27 -0.67
C LEU A 72 10.58 -12.36 -1.67
N SER A 73 10.25 -13.61 -1.38
CA SER A 73 10.34 -14.67 -2.39
C SER A 73 9.37 -14.37 -3.54
N GLU A 74 9.61 -14.92 -4.73
CA GLU A 74 8.68 -14.76 -5.87
C GLU A 74 7.26 -15.24 -5.53
N ALA A 75 7.16 -16.32 -4.74
CA ALA A 75 5.89 -16.86 -4.27
C ALA A 75 5.19 -15.90 -3.30
N ASP A 76 5.91 -15.31 -2.35
CA ASP A 76 5.36 -14.34 -1.41
C ASP A 76 4.95 -13.05 -2.11
N MET A 77 5.76 -12.56 -3.05
CA MET A 77 5.45 -11.40 -3.89
C MET A 77 4.15 -11.63 -4.68
N THR A 78 4.02 -12.80 -5.32
CA THR A 78 2.79 -13.17 -6.05
C THR A 78 1.57 -13.23 -5.13
N ALA A 79 1.72 -13.79 -3.94
CA ALA A 79 0.64 -13.91 -2.97
C ALA A 79 0.18 -12.55 -2.44
N VAL A 80 1.12 -11.65 -2.15
CA VAL A 80 0.84 -10.28 -1.70
C VAL A 80 0.15 -9.47 -2.80
N ILE A 81 0.65 -9.53 -4.06
CA ILE A 81 0.00 -8.87 -5.21
C ILE A 81 -1.43 -9.38 -5.38
N SER A 82 -1.63 -10.70 -5.41
CA SER A 82 -2.96 -11.30 -5.60
C SER A 82 -3.92 -10.90 -4.49
N PHE A 83 -3.44 -10.79 -3.25
CA PHE A 83 -4.25 -10.36 -2.12
C PHE A 83 -4.65 -8.88 -2.22
N MET A 84 -3.74 -7.99 -2.61
CA MET A 84 -4.08 -6.59 -2.87
C MET A 84 -5.08 -6.43 -4.03
N GLU A 85 -5.00 -7.27 -5.06
CA GLU A 85 -6.00 -7.30 -6.14
C GLU A 85 -7.38 -7.74 -5.62
N GLU A 86 -7.44 -8.78 -4.77
CA GLU A 86 -8.69 -9.20 -4.11
C GLU A 86 -9.26 -8.07 -3.24
N MET A 87 -8.41 -7.37 -2.47
CA MET A 87 -8.83 -6.21 -1.68
C MET A 87 -9.43 -5.11 -2.58
N LYS A 88 -8.79 -4.82 -3.71
CA LYS A 88 -9.27 -3.82 -4.68
C LYS A 88 -10.66 -4.19 -5.22
N GLU A 89 -10.87 -5.46 -5.59
CA GLU A 89 -12.17 -5.95 -6.04
C GLU A 89 -13.24 -5.84 -4.95
N ARG A 90 -12.91 -6.24 -3.71
CA ARG A 90 -13.84 -6.17 -2.59
C ARG A 90 -14.24 -4.74 -2.24
N LEU A 91 -13.32 -3.77 -2.29
CA LEU A 91 -13.64 -2.35 -2.08
C LEU A 91 -14.72 -1.86 -3.05
N GLY A 92 -14.71 -2.35 -4.30
CA GLY A 92 -15.67 -1.94 -5.34
C GLY A 92 -17.08 -2.48 -5.15
N SER A 93 -17.25 -3.45 -4.23
CA SER A 93 -18.54 -4.09 -3.92
C SER A 93 -19.01 -3.86 -2.49
N THR A 94 -18.16 -3.25 -1.65
CA THR A 94 -18.44 -3.01 -0.23
C THR A 94 -18.94 -1.58 -0.01
N GLN A 95 -19.74 -1.35 1.03
CA GLN A 95 -20.01 0.00 1.52
C GLN A 95 -18.70 0.70 1.92
N SER A 96 -18.70 2.04 2.01
CA SER A 96 -17.53 2.82 2.44
C SER A 96 -16.87 2.22 3.68
N ILE A 97 -15.57 1.90 3.58
CA ILE A 97 -14.79 1.35 4.70
C ILE A 97 -14.45 2.40 5.75
N PHE A 98 -14.49 3.67 5.36
CA PHE A 98 -14.12 4.79 6.21
C PHE A 98 -14.93 4.84 7.52
N PRO A 99 -16.28 4.91 7.52
CA PRO A 99 -17.06 4.94 8.75
C PRO A 99 -16.93 3.66 9.58
N LEU A 100 -16.57 2.53 8.96
CA LEU A 100 -16.46 1.23 9.63
C LEU A 100 -15.14 1.10 10.41
N LEU A 101 -14.06 1.68 9.89
CA LEU A 101 -12.71 1.46 10.40
C LEU A 101 -12.09 2.72 11.03
N LYS A 102 -12.70 3.90 10.83
CA LYS A 102 -12.12 5.16 11.30
C LYS A 102 -11.77 5.15 12.79
N ASP A 103 -12.62 4.60 13.65
CA ASP A 103 -12.41 4.64 15.10
C ASP A 103 -11.28 3.69 15.55
N ARG A 104 -10.90 2.73 14.70
CA ARG A 104 -9.77 1.81 14.95
C ARG A 104 -8.43 2.42 14.56
N VAL A 105 -8.44 3.31 13.55
CA VAL A 105 -7.24 3.89 12.93
C VAL A 105 -6.98 5.30 13.45
N PHE A 106 -8.02 6.13 13.43
CA PHE A 106 -8.04 7.51 13.90
C PHE A 106 -8.57 7.52 15.33
N ASN A 107 -7.68 7.23 16.30
CA ASN A 107 -8.00 7.47 17.71
C ASN A 107 -8.43 8.94 17.89
N ASP A 108 -9.48 9.18 18.69
CA ASP A 108 -10.22 10.45 18.97
C ASP A 108 -9.39 11.73 19.28
N LYS A 109 -8.06 11.69 19.20
CA LYS A 109 -7.14 12.78 19.55
C LYS A 109 -6.70 13.67 18.37
N TYR A 110 -6.97 13.29 17.12
CA TYR A 110 -6.49 14.04 15.95
C TYR A 110 -7.65 14.39 15.02
N ASP A 111 -8.20 15.58 15.24
CA ASP A 111 -9.47 16.09 14.71
C ASP A 111 -9.46 16.56 13.23
N MET A 112 -8.50 16.11 12.41
CA MET A 112 -8.55 16.33 10.96
C MET A 112 -8.00 15.12 10.22
N TYR A 113 -8.89 14.44 9.51
CA TYR A 113 -8.58 13.37 8.57
C TYR A 113 -9.32 13.65 7.26
N ASP A 114 -8.68 13.33 6.14
CA ASP A 114 -9.34 13.39 4.85
C ASP A 114 -10.24 12.16 4.74
N GLU A 115 -11.54 12.34 4.54
CA GLU A 115 -12.43 11.24 4.25
C GLU A 115 -12.32 10.89 2.77
N TYR A 116 -11.86 9.67 2.49
CA TYR A 116 -11.79 9.13 1.14
C TYR A 116 -12.91 8.12 0.90
N GLU A 117 -13.46 8.16 -0.31
CA GLU A 117 -14.36 7.13 -0.83
C GLU A 117 -13.55 5.86 -1.21
N ASN A 118 -14.26 4.74 -1.37
CA ASN A 118 -13.63 3.44 -1.67
C ASN A 118 -12.85 3.44 -2.99
N ASP A 119 -13.26 4.26 -3.97
CA ASP A 119 -12.56 4.41 -5.24
C ASP A 119 -11.15 4.96 -5.06
N GLU A 120 -10.95 5.89 -4.14
CA GLU A 120 -9.63 6.44 -3.86
C GLU A 120 -8.75 5.41 -3.16
N TYR A 121 -9.30 4.61 -2.24
CA TYR A 121 -8.60 3.46 -1.66
C TYR A 121 -8.22 2.41 -2.72
N GLN A 122 -9.07 2.18 -3.73
CA GLN A 122 -8.73 1.31 -4.86
C GLN A 122 -7.56 1.87 -5.68
N ARG A 123 -7.52 3.18 -5.91
CA ARG A 123 -6.42 3.85 -6.62
C ARG A 123 -5.12 3.82 -5.82
N MET A 124 -5.20 3.91 -4.49
CA MET A 124 -4.04 3.70 -3.61
C MET A 124 -3.51 2.27 -3.73
N LEU A 125 -4.38 1.25 -3.66
CA LEU A 125 -3.97 -0.15 -3.85
C LEU A 125 -3.38 -0.39 -5.24
N GLU A 126 -4.03 0.12 -6.29
CA GLU A 126 -3.49 0.05 -7.65
C GLU A 126 -2.10 0.66 -7.77
N ALA A 127 -1.86 1.73 -7.02
CA ALA A 127 -0.56 2.35 -6.98
C ALA A 127 0.50 1.41 -6.40
N VAL A 128 0.24 0.85 -5.23
CA VAL A 128 1.15 -0.10 -4.57
C VAL A 128 1.33 -1.38 -5.38
N ILE A 129 0.24 -1.95 -5.92
CA ILE A 129 0.28 -3.16 -6.76
C ILE A 129 1.22 -2.97 -7.96
N THR A 130 1.20 -1.81 -8.60
CA THR A 130 2.10 -1.53 -9.72
C THR A 130 3.56 -1.63 -9.30
N VAL A 131 3.92 -1.03 -8.16
CA VAL A 131 5.28 -1.05 -7.64
C VAL A 131 5.73 -2.50 -7.43
N TYR A 132 4.90 -3.33 -6.80
CA TYR A 132 5.21 -4.74 -6.55
C TYR A 132 5.31 -5.56 -7.84
N LYS A 133 4.43 -5.30 -8.83
CA LYS A 133 4.51 -5.95 -10.14
C LYS A 133 5.78 -5.58 -10.89
N GLU A 134 6.25 -4.35 -10.80
CA GLU A 134 7.52 -3.94 -11.39
C GLU A 134 8.70 -4.63 -10.71
N SER A 135 8.73 -4.66 -9.37
CA SER A 135 9.71 -5.43 -8.59
C SER A 135 9.75 -6.90 -9.02
N GLN A 136 8.57 -7.54 -9.11
CA GLN A 136 8.44 -8.91 -9.58
C GLN A 136 8.97 -9.10 -11.00
N ARG A 137 8.63 -8.20 -11.93
CA ARG A 137 9.07 -8.24 -13.33
C ARG A 137 10.59 -8.15 -13.46
N LEU A 138 11.23 -7.35 -12.61
CA LEU A 138 12.68 -7.15 -12.60
C LEU A 138 13.42 -8.21 -11.78
N GLY A 139 12.72 -8.95 -10.91
CA GLY A 139 13.33 -9.88 -9.98
C GLY A 139 14.15 -9.17 -8.89
N GLU A 140 13.80 -7.92 -8.60
CA GLU A 140 14.49 -7.05 -7.66
C GLU A 140 13.54 -6.65 -6.52
N PRO A 141 14.06 -6.43 -5.31
CA PRO A 141 13.22 -6.22 -4.14
C PRO A 141 12.52 -4.85 -4.15
N VAL A 142 11.38 -4.77 -3.46
CA VAL A 142 10.68 -3.50 -3.23
C VAL A 142 11.24 -2.82 -1.99
N CYS A 143 11.28 -1.49 -1.95
CA CYS A 143 11.62 -0.75 -0.74
C CYS A 143 10.35 -0.10 -0.17
N ALA A 144 10.08 -0.22 1.13
CA ALA A 144 8.92 0.40 1.77
C ALA A 144 9.29 1.09 3.08
N TYR A 145 8.90 2.34 3.29
CA TYR A 145 9.34 3.14 4.44
C TYR A 145 8.36 4.28 4.78
N ASN A 146 8.49 4.84 6.00
CA ASN A 146 7.70 5.97 6.47
C ASN A 146 8.44 7.30 6.28
N ASP A 147 7.89 8.19 5.46
CA ASP A 147 8.37 9.56 5.23
C ASP A 147 7.68 10.59 6.12
#